data_AF-A0A699ZAL0-F1
#
_entry.id   AF-A0A699ZAL0-F1
#
_cell.length_a   1.000
_cell.length_b   1.000
_cell.length_c   1.000
_cell.angle_alpha   90.00
_cell.angle_beta   90.00
_cell.angle_gamma   90.00
#
_symmetry.space_group_name_H-M   'P 1'
#
loop_
_entity.id
_entity.type
_entity.pdbx_description
1 polymer ?
#
loop_
_entity_poly.entity_id
_entity_poly.type
_entity_poly.pdbx_seq_one_letter_code
_entity_poly.pdbx_strand_id
1 'polypeptide(L)'
;QRLSGAPITGVSKKPCHEAAMRGNLQRALQAMRTMPAMSPRWLVYEESLLHCERAAVTGVLEDLHRLADGLPAAPSVLHPNSQPYLPYLSASQTSQ
;
A
#
# COMPACT_ATOMS: atom_id res chain seq x y z
N GLN A 1 2.12 15.14 7.52
CA GLN A 1 1.24 14.58 8.58
C GLN A 1 1.29 13.05 8.52
N ARG A 2 1.04 12.33 9.62
CA ARG A 2 0.93 10.85 9.58
C ARG A 2 -0.49 10.47 9.15
N LEU A 3 -0.63 9.59 8.15
CA LEU A 3 -1.94 9.15 7.65
C LEU A 3 -2.76 8.41 8.71
N SER A 4 -2.12 7.56 9.49
CA SER A 4 -2.74 6.77 10.56
C SER A 4 -3.12 7.59 11.81
N GLY A 5 -2.71 8.87 11.91
CA GLY A 5 -2.86 9.68 13.12
C GLY A 5 -1.99 9.26 14.31
N ALA A 6 -1.58 8.00 14.40
CA ALA A 6 -0.79 7.42 15.49
C ALA A 6 0.56 6.84 15.01
N PRO A 7 1.61 6.85 15.86
CA PRO A 7 2.87 6.19 15.55
C PRO A 7 2.73 4.66 15.59
N ILE A 8 3.43 3.96 14.70
CA ILE A 8 3.57 2.49 14.75
C ILE A 8 4.65 2.17 15.79
N THR A 9 4.28 1.46 16.85
CA THR A 9 5.19 1.11 17.96
C THR A 9 5.88 -0.22 17.73
N GLY A 10 6.99 -0.48 18.45
CA GLY A 10 7.69 -1.77 18.42
C GLY A 10 8.47 -2.09 17.14
N VAL A 11 8.66 -1.12 16.24
CA VAL A 11 9.37 -1.30 14.97
C VAL A 11 10.88 -1.40 15.19
N SER A 12 11.52 -2.40 14.58
CA SER A 12 12.98 -2.47 14.52
C SER A 12 13.50 -1.53 13.43
N LYS A 13 14.32 -0.54 13.79
CA LYS A 13 14.82 0.47 12.84
C LYS A 13 15.82 -0.07 11.81
N LYS A 14 16.49 -1.19 12.13
CA LYS A 14 17.48 -1.86 11.27
C LYS A 14 17.24 -3.37 11.36
N PRO A 15 16.20 -3.90 10.71
CA PRO A 15 15.92 -5.32 10.76
C PRO A 15 16.95 -6.08 9.93
N CYS A 16 17.82 -6.87 10.58
CA CYS A 16 18.85 -7.67 9.90
C CYS A 16 18.40 -9.11 9.60
N HIS A 17 17.28 -9.54 10.17
CA HIS A 17 16.76 -10.91 10.01
C HIS A 17 15.33 -10.85 9.48
N GLU A 18 14.95 -11.84 8.67
CA GLU A 18 13.64 -11.93 8.03
C GLU A 18 12.49 -11.82 9.04
N ALA A 19 12.62 -12.45 10.22
CA ALA A 19 11.61 -12.34 11.29
C ALA A 19 11.36 -10.90 11.74
N ALA A 20 12.42 -10.07 11.83
CA ALA A 20 12.29 -8.66 12.17
C ALA A 20 11.66 -7.84 11.03
N MET A 21 11.99 -8.18 9.78
CA MET A 21 11.37 -7.55 8.59
C MET A 21 9.87 -7.87 8.52
N ARG A 22 9.50 -9.15 8.65
CA ARG A 22 8.11 -9.61 8.70
C ARG A 22 7.35 -8.97 9.86
N GLY A 23 7.95 -8.91 11.05
CA GLY A 23 7.34 -8.25 12.21
C GLY A 23 7.11 -6.74 12.01
N ASN A 24 8.00 -6.04 11.29
CA ASN A 24 7.77 -4.65 10.91
C ASN A 24 6.65 -4.52 9.88
N LEU A 25 6.65 -5.38 8.86
CA LEU A 25 5.63 -5.40 7.81
C LEU A 25 4.22 -5.62 8.40
N GLN A 26 4.07 -6.61 9.27
CA GLN A 26 2.78 -6.93 9.91
C GLN A 26 2.22 -5.74 10.71
N ARG A 27 3.08 -5.02 11.45
CA ARG A 27 2.65 -3.81 12.19
C ARG A 27 2.23 -2.69 11.25
N ALA A 28 2.93 -2.51 10.12
CA ALA A 28 2.54 -1.54 9.10
C ALA A 28 1.20 -1.92 8.44
N LEU A 29 1.02 -3.19 8.08
CA LEU A 29 -0.24 -3.71 7.53
C LEU A 29 -1.40 -3.56 8.51
N GLN A 30 -1.18 -3.85 9.79
CA GLN A 30 -2.21 -3.67 10.82
C GLN A 30 -2.63 -2.20 10.94
N ALA A 31 -1.67 -1.27 10.97
CA ALA A 31 -1.97 0.16 10.97
C ALA A 31 -2.71 0.61 9.71
N MET A 32 -2.40 0.03 8.55
CA MET A 32 -3.10 0.33 7.30
C MET A 32 -4.54 -0.20 7.29
N ARG A 33 -4.78 -1.40 7.82
CA ARG A 33 -6.12 -2.02 7.90
C ARG A 33 -7.10 -1.23 8.78
N THR A 34 -6.61 -0.42 9.72
CA THR A 34 -7.47 0.41 10.57
C THR A 34 -7.86 1.75 9.94
N MET A 35 -7.34 2.09 8.76
CA MET A 35 -7.64 3.37 8.08
C MET A 35 -8.91 3.22 7.22
N PRO A 36 -10.01 3.97 7.49
CA PRO A 36 -11.31 3.75 6.83
C PRO A 36 -11.34 3.90 5.31
N ALA A 37 -10.46 4.73 4.74
CA ALA A 37 -10.37 4.98 3.30
C ALA A 37 -9.18 4.26 2.63
N MET A 38 -8.54 3.31 3.33
CA MET A 38 -7.48 2.49 2.77
C MET A 38 -8.07 1.29 2.04
N SER A 39 -7.63 1.03 0.81
CA SER A 39 -8.04 -0.18 0.09
C SER A 39 -7.36 -1.42 0.67
N PRO A 40 -8.08 -2.53 0.91
CA PRO A 40 -7.48 -3.77 1.38
C PRO A 40 -6.81 -4.58 0.26
N ARG A 41 -6.98 -4.19 -1.02
CA ARG A 41 -6.64 -5.01 -2.19
C ARG A 41 -5.20 -5.53 -2.16
N TRP A 42 -4.22 -4.72 -1.76
CA TRP A 42 -2.81 -5.14 -1.68
C TRP A 42 -2.36 -5.58 -0.29
N LEU A 43 -3.15 -5.32 0.75
CA LEU A 43 -2.79 -5.59 2.15
C LEU A 43 -2.81 -7.09 2.51
N VAL A 44 -3.33 -7.95 1.63
CA VAL A 44 -3.37 -9.40 1.81
C VAL A 44 -2.16 -10.11 1.22
N TYR A 45 -1.33 -9.42 0.43
CA TYR A 45 -0.17 -9.98 -0.26
C TYR A 45 1.11 -9.83 0.58
N GLU A 46 1.08 -10.33 1.82
CA GLU A 46 2.18 -10.11 2.78
C GLU A 46 3.52 -10.64 2.27
N GLU A 47 3.54 -11.83 1.66
CA GLU A 47 4.77 -12.42 1.13
C GLU A 47 5.32 -11.64 -0.07
N SER A 48 4.45 -11.20 -1.00
CA SER A 48 4.86 -10.32 -2.10
C SER A 48 5.44 -8.99 -1.60
N LEU A 49 4.84 -8.41 -0.55
CA LEU A 49 5.34 -7.18 0.07
C LEU A 49 6.66 -7.39 0.80
N LEU A 50 6.83 -8.52 1.49
CA LEU A 50 8.06 -8.90 2.17
C LEU A 50 9.23 -9.04 1.17
N HIS A 51 8.97 -9.64 0.02
CA HIS A 51 9.95 -9.82 -1.06
C HIS A 51 10.07 -8.61 -2.00
N CYS A 52 9.43 -7.48 -1.67
CA CYS A 52 9.45 -6.25 -2.46
C CYS A 52 9.00 -6.45 -3.92
N GLU A 53 8.03 -7.33 -4.16
CA GLU A 53 7.47 -7.51 -5.49
C GLU A 53 6.87 -6.17 -5.98
N ARG A 54 7.34 -5.72 -7.13
CA ARG A 54 7.03 -4.40 -7.69
C ARG A 54 5.54 -4.12 -7.68
N ALA A 55 4.73 -5.11 -8.05
CA ALA A 55 3.29 -4.94 -8.15
C ALA A 55 2.65 -4.63 -6.79
N ALA A 56 2.92 -5.45 -5.79
CA ALA A 56 2.38 -5.29 -4.45
C ALA A 56 2.84 -3.98 -3.80
N VAL A 57 4.13 -3.65 -3.88
CA VAL A 57 4.67 -2.42 -3.30
C VAL A 57 4.07 -1.18 -3.95
N THR A 58 4.03 -1.14 -5.28
CA THR A 58 3.47 0.02 -6.01
C THR A 58 1.98 0.16 -5.71
N GLY A 59 1.26 -0.95 -5.66
CA GLY A 59 -0.16 -0.96 -5.33
C GLY A 59 -0.48 -0.38 -3.95
N VAL A 60 0.28 -0.76 -2.92
CA VAL A 60 0.14 -0.18 -1.57
C VAL A 60 0.45 1.32 -1.58
N LEU A 61 1.53 1.73 -2.26
CA LEU A 61 1.91 3.14 -2.35
C LEU A 61 0.87 3.99 -3.07
N GLU A 62 0.24 3.47 -4.12
CA GLU A 62 -0.86 4.12 -4.82
C GLU A 62 -2.07 4.32 -3.88
N ASP A 63 -2.46 3.29 -3.13
CA ASP A 63 -3.58 3.38 -2.19
C ASP A 63 -3.29 4.36 -1.05
N LEU A 64 -2.04 4.40 -0.55
CA LEU A 64 -1.60 5.39 0.42
C LEU A 64 -1.62 6.82 -0.14
N HIS A 65 -1.25 7.00 -1.41
CA HIS A 65 -1.30 8.30 -2.07
C HIS A 65 -2.74 8.79 -2.23
N ARG A 66 -3.64 7.93 -2.70
CA ARG A 66 -5.09 8.22 -2.79
C ARG A 66 -5.66 8.62 -1.43
N LEU A 67 -5.32 7.87 -0.38
CA LEU A 67 -5.72 8.18 0.98
C LEU A 67 -5.20 9.55 1.44
N ALA A 68 -3.95 9.88 1.12
CA ALA A 68 -3.35 11.18 1.44
C ALA A 68 -4.06 12.36 0.74
N ASP A 69 -4.51 12.14 -0.50
CA ASP A 69 -5.22 13.14 -1.31
C ASP A 69 -6.73 13.21 -1.00
N GLY A 70 -7.22 12.38 -0.07
CA GLY A 70 -8.65 12.30 0.27
C GLY A 70 -9.51 11.69 -0.84
N LEU A 71 -8.89 10.99 -1.79
CA LEU A 71 -9.59 10.27 -2.86
C LEU A 71 -10.27 9.01 -2.31
N PRO A 72 -11.38 8.56 -2.93
CA PRO A 72 -12.01 7.31 -2.53
C PRO A 72 -11.06 6.12 -2.71
N ALA A 73 -11.18 5.13 -1.83
CA ALA A 73 -10.42 3.89 -1.88
C ALA A 73 -10.56 3.21 -3.26
N ALA A 74 -9.46 2.64 -3.76
CA ALA A 74 -9.52 1.83 -4.97
C ALA A 74 -10.39 0.57 -4.74
N PRO A 75 -11.12 0.10 -5.77
CA PRO A 75 -11.90 -1.13 -5.67
C PRO A 75 -11.05 -2.32 -5.18
N SER A 76 -11.62 -3.12 -4.29
CA SER A 76 -10.91 -4.25 -3.67
C SER A 76 -10.57 -5.39 -4.63
N VAL A 77 -11.22 -5.43 -5.81
CA VAL A 77 -10.98 -6.45 -6.83
C VAL A 77 -9.73 -6.10 -7.61
N LEU A 78 -8.67 -6.88 -7.39
CA LEU A 78 -7.50 -6.91 -8.25
C LEU A 78 -7.88 -7.57 -9.57
N HIS A 79 -8.02 -6.78 -10.62
CA HIS A 79 -8.19 -7.35 -11.96
C HIS A 79 -6.91 -8.09 -12.36
N PRO A 80 -6.99 -9.26 -13.02
CA PRO A 80 -5.80 -9.99 -13.50
C PRO A 80 -4.86 -9.13 -14.38
N ASN A 81 -5.41 -8.09 -15.00
CA ASN A 81 -4.69 -7.12 -15.84
C ASN A 81 -4.42 -5.79 -15.13
N SER A 82 -4.70 -5.66 -13.84
CA SER A 82 -4.41 -4.43 -13.10
C SER A 82 -2.90 -4.33 -12.89
N GLN A 83 -2.25 -3.64 -13.81
CA GLN A 83 -0.88 -3.18 -13.66
C GLN A 83 -0.89 -2.04 -12.65
N PRO A 84 -0.25 -2.20 -11.47
CA PRO A 84 -0.04 -1.07 -10.58
C PRO A 84 1.02 -0.19 -11.22
N TYR A 85 0.57 0.78 -12.01
CA TYR A 85 1.25 2.02 -12.37
C TYR A 85 0.25 2.84 -13.21
N LEU A 86 -0.49 3.72 -12.52
CA LEU A 86 -1.17 4.90 -13.05
C LEU A 86 -1.79 4.81 -14.47
N PRO A 87 -2.96 4.16 -14.65
CA PRO A 87 -3.76 4.34 -15.88
C PRO A 87 -4.31 5.77 -16.04
N TYR A 88 -4.32 6.58 -14.98
CA TYR A 88 -4.87 7.95 -15.01
C TYR A 88 -3.95 8.96 -15.70
N LEU A 89 -2.64 8.70 -15.78
CA LEU A 89 -1.73 9.54 -16.57
C LEU A 89 -1.97 9.37 -18.07
N SER A 90 -2.35 8.17 -18.53
CA SER A 90 -2.74 7.94 -19.93
C SER A 90 -4.11 8.53 -20.28
N ALA A 91 -5.03 8.62 -19.32
CA ALA A 91 -6.34 9.24 -19.54
C ALA A 91 -6.29 10.77 -19.69
N SER A 92 -5.13 11.38 -19.39
CA SER A 92 -4.93 12.84 -19.42
C SER A 92 -4.39 13.36 -20.76
N GLN A 93 -4.22 12.51 -21.79
CA GLN A 93 -3.60 12.91 -23.07
C GLN A 93 -4.51 12.83 -24.31
N THR A 94 -5.80 12.49 -24.20
CA THR A 94 -6.74 12.58 -25.32
C THR A 94 -7.61 13.83 -25.21
N SER A 95 -7.01 14.99 -25.49
CA SER A 95 -7.70 16.21 -25.90
C SER A 95 -6.71 17.13 -26.61
N GLN A 96 -6.35 16.79 -27.85
CA GLN A 96 -6.11 17.71 -28.96
C GLN A 96 -6.47 17.01 -30.26
#